data_AF-A0A017T0K0-F1
#
_entry.id   AF-A0A017T0K0-F1
#
_cell.length_a   1.000
_cell.length_b   1.000
_cell.length_c   1.000
_cell.angle_alpha   90.00
_cell.angle_beta   90.00
_cell.angle_gamma   90.00
#
_symmetry.space_group_name_H-M   'P 1'
#
loop_
_entity.id
_entity.type
_entity.pdbx_description
1 polymer ?
#
loop_
_entity_poly.entity_id
_entity_poly.type
_entity_poly.pdbx_seq_one_letter_code
_entity_poly.pdbx_strand_id
1 'polypeptide(L)'
;MSDPPRTLHPTARRRPGMVALYFAYRALASLLLALPPSLLAGAYLGHHPRLDAPLFDPGALLLTDLARLTELALPALAAQFGLGALLAAALGLFPLAALLVALGHDGPLRAPFLASRIASALGPLVLLWGVSLLAQLAAGTLTLLLGAQLLDPFALTGPADDLTHLALVALALLAATAVGVIHDLARVAAVHQGLGFLDAATRALALVRTSPGRVTRAWLPCAAPAAALLVAAAWLGARLGLATGPRIALAFLVHQAALFAATWLRATWLAAALRLVDDPDDHAPPPAPPSPAIAAP
;
A
#
# COMPACT_ATOMS: atom_id res chain seq x y z
N MET A 1 33.75 -7.64 1.72
CA MET A 1 33.15 -7.17 0.45
C MET A 1 33.00 -5.67 0.57
N SER A 2 33.57 -4.88 -0.34
CA SER A 2 33.38 -3.42 -0.33
C SER A 2 31.91 -3.09 -0.58
N ASP A 3 31.32 -2.22 0.25
CA ASP A 3 29.97 -1.72 0.02
C ASP A 3 29.92 -0.99 -1.34
N PRO A 4 28.93 -1.26 -2.20
CA PRO A 4 28.76 -0.51 -3.44
C PRO A 4 28.46 0.96 -3.12
N PRO A 5 28.83 1.90 -4.02
CA PRO A 5 28.60 3.31 -3.79
C PRO A 5 27.09 3.61 -3.67
N ARG A 6 26.74 4.48 -2.71
CA ARG A 6 25.36 5.00 -2.57
C ARG A 6 25.05 5.97 -3.70
N THR A 7 23.80 5.97 -4.15
CA THR A 7 23.35 6.92 -5.17
C THR A 7 23.04 8.28 -4.57
N LEU A 8 23.52 9.35 -5.21
CA LEU A 8 23.15 10.72 -4.85
C LEU A 8 21.73 11.09 -5.29
N HIS A 9 21.24 10.44 -6.37
CA HIS A 9 19.93 10.75 -6.97
C HIS A 9 19.14 9.46 -7.24
N PRO A 10 18.60 8.83 -6.18
CA PRO A 10 17.78 7.62 -6.33
C PRO A 10 16.60 7.89 -7.26
N THR A 11 16.44 7.04 -8.28
CA THR A 11 15.36 7.12 -9.26
C THR A 11 14.91 5.73 -9.69
N ALA A 12 13.59 5.51 -9.77
CA ALA A 12 13.02 4.23 -10.20
C ALA A 12 13.44 3.84 -11.63
N ARG A 13 13.63 4.83 -12.52
CA ARG A 13 14.06 4.65 -13.92
C ARG A 13 15.42 3.97 -14.07
N ARG A 14 16.30 4.07 -13.07
CA ARG A 14 17.61 3.40 -13.09
C ARG A 14 17.54 1.92 -12.70
N ARG A 15 16.41 1.46 -12.15
CA ARG A 15 16.21 0.09 -11.63
C ARG A 15 14.95 -0.59 -12.16
N PRO A 16 14.68 -0.58 -13.49
CA PRO A 16 13.44 -1.12 -14.05
C PRO A 16 13.23 -2.60 -13.69
N GLY A 17 14.29 -3.40 -13.68
CA GLY A 17 14.22 -4.83 -13.35
C GLY A 17 13.74 -5.09 -11.92
N MET A 18 14.12 -4.25 -10.95
CA MET A 18 13.68 -4.42 -9.55
C MET A 18 12.23 -3.97 -9.37
N VAL A 19 11.80 -2.92 -10.09
CA VAL A 19 10.39 -2.51 -10.13
C VAL A 19 9.54 -3.60 -10.77
N ALA A 20 9.99 -4.19 -11.88
CA ALA A 20 9.33 -5.30 -12.55
C ALA A 20 9.25 -6.56 -11.66
N LEU A 21 10.31 -6.90 -10.94
CA LEU A 21 10.30 -8.01 -9.97
C LEU A 21 9.26 -7.78 -8.86
N TYR A 22 9.24 -6.58 -8.28
CA TYR A 22 8.27 -6.22 -7.25
C TYR A 22 6.82 -6.23 -7.79
N PHE A 23 6.61 -5.74 -9.01
CA PHE A 23 5.31 -5.84 -9.69
C PHE A 23 4.91 -7.30 -9.93
N ALA A 24 5.79 -8.12 -10.51
CA ALA A 24 5.50 -9.51 -10.83
C ALA A 24 5.10 -10.30 -9.58
N TYR A 25 5.80 -10.08 -8.47
CA TYR A 25 5.43 -10.64 -7.17
C TYR A 25 4.00 -10.24 -6.77
N ARG A 26 3.69 -8.93 -6.79
CA ARG A 26 2.37 -8.42 -6.38
C ARG A 26 1.26 -8.92 -7.30
N ALA A 27 1.49 -8.93 -8.61
CA ALA A 27 0.54 -9.40 -9.61
C ALA A 27 0.25 -10.90 -9.42
N LEU A 28 1.29 -11.72 -9.21
CA LEU A 28 1.12 -13.15 -8.93
C LEU A 28 0.38 -13.39 -7.63
N ALA A 29 0.77 -12.72 -6.55
CA ALA A 29 0.11 -12.85 -5.25
C ALA A 29 -1.37 -12.44 -5.32
N SER A 30 -1.68 -11.34 -6.00
CA SER A 30 -3.08 -10.91 -6.18
C SER A 30 -3.88 -11.84 -7.09
N LEU A 31 -3.27 -12.41 -8.13
CA LEU A 31 -3.90 -13.44 -8.96
C LEU A 31 -4.23 -14.69 -8.13
N LEU A 32 -3.29 -15.17 -7.31
CA LEU A 32 -3.49 -16.35 -6.46
C LEU A 32 -4.61 -16.12 -5.43
N LEU A 33 -4.70 -14.91 -4.86
CA LEU A 33 -5.77 -14.56 -3.92
C LEU A 33 -7.12 -14.35 -4.61
N ALA A 34 -7.13 -13.82 -5.82
CA ALA A 34 -8.35 -13.58 -6.60
C ALA A 34 -8.88 -14.85 -7.30
N LEU A 35 -8.05 -15.89 -7.46
CA LEU A 35 -8.43 -17.08 -8.21
C LEU A 35 -9.62 -17.85 -7.59
N PRO A 36 -9.64 -18.21 -6.28
CA PRO A 36 -10.77 -18.92 -5.70
C PRO A 36 -12.12 -18.20 -5.85
N PRO A 37 -12.27 -16.89 -5.54
CA PRO A 37 -13.54 -16.21 -5.70
C PRO A 37 -13.89 -16.01 -7.17
N SER A 38 -12.91 -15.86 -8.08
CA SER A 38 -13.17 -15.84 -9.52
C SER A 38 -13.69 -17.18 -10.05
N LEU A 39 -13.15 -18.31 -9.57
CA LEU A 39 -13.65 -19.64 -9.94
C LEU A 39 -15.05 -19.88 -9.38
N LEU A 40 -15.31 -19.47 -8.13
CA LEU A 40 -16.63 -19.56 -7.51
C LEU A 40 -17.65 -18.74 -8.30
N ALA A 41 -17.36 -17.46 -8.56
CA ALA A 41 -18.22 -16.60 -9.37
C ALA A 41 -18.43 -17.17 -10.78
N GLY A 42 -17.37 -17.69 -11.40
CA GLY A 42 -17.44 -18.35 -12.71
C GLY A 42 -18.32 -19.60 -12.72
N ALA A 43 -18.32 -20.41 -11.65
CA ALA A 43 -19.18 -21.59 -11.54
C ALA A 43 -20.67 -21.22 -11.42
N TYR A 44 -21.00 -20.14 -10.69
CA TYR A 44 -22.38 -19.67 -10.56
C TYR A 44 -22.87 -18.94 -11.81
N LEU A 45 -22.04 -18.08 -12.40
CA LEU A 45 -22.44 -17.19 -13.50
C LEU A 45 -22.21 -17.80 -14.89
N GLY A 46 -21.30 -18.76 -15.02
CA GLY A 46 -20.87 -19.31 -16.32
C GLY A 46 -21.98 -20.03 -17.08
N HIS A 47 -23.06 -20.44 -16.41
CA HIS A 47 -24.21 -21.08 -17.03
C HIS A 47 -25.33 -20.08 -17.40
N HIS A 48 -25.23 -18.80 -17.00
CA HIS A 48 -26.23 -17.80 -17.34
C HIS A 48 -26.05 -17.31 -18.79
N PRO A 49 -27.12 -17.22 -19.60
CA PRO A 49 -27.04 -16.77 -20.99
C PRO A 49 -26.58 -15.30 -21.14
N ARG A 50 -26.75 -14.49 -20.09
CA ARG A 50 -26.31 -13.09 -20.02
C ARG A 50 -25.03 -12.90 -19.17
N LEU A 51 -24.35 -13.99 -18.81
CA LEU A 51 -23.11 -14.01 -18.03
C LEU A 51 -23.22 -13.20 -16.72
N ASP A 52 -22.45 -12.13 -16.58
CA ASP A 52 -22.41 -11.25 -15.40
C ASP A 52 -23.47 -10.15 -15.42
N ALA A 53 -24.10 -9.87 -16.57
CA ALA A 53 -25.08 -8.79 -16.68
C ALA A 53 -26.26 -8.88 -15.66
N PRO A 54 -26.80 -10.07 -15.32
CA PRO A 54 -27.86 -10.19 -14.32
C PRO A 54 -27.48 -9.69 -12.92
N LEU A 55 -26.19 -9.62 -12.58
CA LEU A 55 -25.73 -9.05 -11.30
C LEU A 55 -26.01 -7.54 -11.20
N PHE A 56 -26.11 -6.87 -12.35
CA PHE A 56 -26.27 -5.42 -12.46
C PHE A 56 -27.65 -5.01 -12.98
N ASP A 57 -28.58 -5.95 -13.14
CA ASP A 57 -29.97 -5.63 -13.49
C ASP A 57 -30.61 -4.82 -12.34
N PRO A 58 -31.55 -3.89 -12.64
CA PRO A 58 -32.21 -3.08 -11.63
C PRO A 58 -32.82 -3.92 -10.51
N GLY A 59 -32.54 -3.55 -9.26
CA GLY A 59 -32.95 -4.32 -8.08
C GLY A 59 -31.91 -5.34 -7.60
N ALA A 60 -30.87 -5.62 -8.39
CA ALA A 60 -29.68 -6.40 -8.01
C ALA A 60 -30.01 -7.75 -7.34
N LEU A 61 -31.15 -8.37 -7.68
CA LEU A 61 -31.69 -9.54 -6.97
C LEU A 61 -30.68 -10.70 -6.93
N LEU A 62 -29.98 -10.94 -8.05
CA LEU A 62 -28.99 -12.00 -8.16
C LEU A 62 -27.71 -11.67 -7.37
N LEU A 63 -27.36 -10.39 -7.25
CA LEU A 63 -26.27 -9.93 -6.39
C LEU A 63 -26.64 -10.07 -4.92
N THR A 64 -27.87 -9.74 -4.53
CA THR A 64 -28.36 -9.92 -3.15
C THR A 64 -28.50 -11.40 -2.78
N ASP A 65 -28.94 -12.25 -3.70
CA ASP A 65 -28.99 -13.70 -3.49
C ASP A 65 -27.58 -14.28 -3.36
N LEU A 66 -26.66 -13.85 -4.22
CA LEU A 66 -25.25 -14.23 -4.10
C LEU A 66 -24.68 -13.76 -2.75
N ALA A 67 -24.95 -12.50 -2.36
CA ALA A 67 -24.51 -11.95 -1.08
C ALA A 67 -25.05 -12.77 0.10
N ARG A 68 -26.36 -13.10 0.09
CA ARG A 68 -27.01 -13.92 1.12
C ARG A 68 -26.45 -15.34 1.17
N LEU A 69 -26.21 -15.98 0.02
CA LEU A 69 -25.57 -17.30 -0.06
C LEU A 69 -24.12 -17.24 0.46
N THR A 70 -23.41 -16.15 0.17
CA THR A 70 -22.06 -15.94 0.69
C THR A 70 -22.02 -15.56 2.15
N GLU A 71 -23.08 -15.01 2.75
CA GLU A 71 -23.11 -14.58 4.16
C GLU A 71 -22.73 -15.72 5.11
N LEU A 72 -23.22 -16.93 4.83
CA LEU A 72 -22.89 -18.15 5.59
C LEU A 72 -21.42 -18.58 5.40
N ALA A 73 -20.84 -18.31 4.24
CA ALA A 73 -19.44 -18.63 3.91
C ALA A 73 -18.48 -17.49 4.21
N LEU A 74 -18.99 -16.27 4.46
CA LEU A 74 -18.22 -15.03 4.50
C LEU A 74 -17.17 -15.05 5.59
N PRO A 75 -17.44 -15.51 6.84
CA PRO A 75 -16.40 -15.58 7.86
C PRO A 75 -15.25 -16.52 7.48
N ALA A 76 -15.56 -17.68 6.90
CA ALA A 76 -14.55 -18.66 6.49
C ALA A 76 -13.73 -18.15 5.30
N LEU A 77 -14.39 -17.58 4.29
CA LEU A 77 -13.73 -16.95 3.15
C LEU A 77 -12.88 -15.77 3.59
N ALA A 78 -13.40 -14.89 4.44
CA ALA A 78 -12.67 -13.75 4.98
C ALA A 78 -11.44 -14.19 5.79
N ALA A 79 -11.55 -15.24 6.60
CA ALA A 79 -10.42 -15.81 7.33
C ALA A 79 -9.36 -16.38 6.35
N GLN A 80 -9.79 -17.14 5.34
CA GLN A 80 -8.89 -17.73 4.34
C GLN A 80 -8.18 -16.65 3.50
N PHE A 81 -8.92 -15.69 2.94
CA PHE A 81 -8.36 -14.59 2.17
C PHE A 81 -7.53 -13.65 3.03
N GLY A 82 -7.96 -13.39 4.25
CA GLY A 82 -7.22 -12.60 5.23
C GLY A 82 -5.87 -13.24 5.52
N LEU A 83 -5.85 -14.53 5.87
CA LEU A 83 -4.61 -15.26 6.10
C LEU A 83 -3.71 -15.31 4.85
N GLY A 84 -4.30 -15.60 3.68
CA GLY A 84 -3.56 -15.58 2.41
C GLY A 84 -2.95 -14.21 2.09
N ALA A 85 -3.70 -13.13 2.31
CA ALA A 85 -3.24 -11.77 2.11
C ALA A 85 -2.16 -11.38 3.12
N LEU A 86 -2.26 -11.81 4.38
CA LEU A 86 -1.22 -11.62 5.39
C LEU A 86 0.07 -12.33 5.02
N LEU A 87 -0.01 -13.59 4.59
CA LEU A 87 1.15 -14.35 4.13
C LEU A 87 1.78 -13.72 2.88
N ALA A 88 0.97 -13.34 1.89
CA ALA A 88 1.44 -12.63 0.71
C ALA A 88 2.04 -11.25 1.05
N ALA A 89 1.53 -10.53 2.05
CA ALA A 89 2.11 -9.28 2.49
C ALA A 89 3.46 -9.51 3.19
N ALA A 90 3.56 -10.52 4.05
CA ALA A 90 4.78 -10.90 4.76
C ALA A 90 5.89 -11.35 3.79
N LEU A 91 5.56 -12.25 2.85
CA LEU A 91 6.47 -12.67 1.78
C LEU A 91 6.83 -11.50 0.84
N GLY A 92 5.95 -10.50 0.71
CA GLY A 92 6.19 -9.30 -0.07
C GLY A 92 7.22 -8.35 0.52
N LEU A 93 7.61 -8.55 1.78
CA LEU A 93 8.69 -7.77 2.41
C LEU A 93 10.05 -8.04 1.75
N PHE A 94 10.29 -9.24 1.22
CA PHE A 94 11.54 -9.59 0.53
C PHE A 94 11.75 -8.77 -0.76
N PRO A 95 10.84 -8.79 -1.76
CA PRO A 95 11.02 -7.99 -2.97
C PRO A 95 10.91 -6.48 -2.69
N LEU A 96 10.19 -6.05 -1.64
CA LEU A 96 10.19 -4.65 -1.21
C LEU A 96 11.55 -4.22 -0.67
N ALA A 97 12.15 -5.00 0.22
CA ALA A 97 13.49 -4.75 0.76
C ALA A 97 14.54 -4.75 -0.36
N ALA A 98 14.44 -5.71 -1.29
CA ALA A 98 15.29 -5.76 -2.48
C ALA A 98 15.19 -4.47 -3.31
N LEU A 99 13.96 -3.99 -3.57
CA LEU A 99 13.72 -2.75 -4.28
C LEU A 99 14.33 -1.54 -3.54
N LEU A 100 14.13 -1.44 -2.23
CA LEU A 100 14.68 -0.34 -1.42
C LEU A 100 16.21 -0.31 -1.43
N VAL A 101 16.86 -1.47 -1.25
CA VAL A 101 18.33 -1.60 -1.37
C VAL A 101 18.79 -1.20 -2.77
N ALA A 102 18.09 -1.64 -3.81
CA ALA A 102 18.44 -1.33 -5.19
C ALA A 102 18.27 0.14 -5.55
N LEU A 103 17.26 0.81 -5.01
CA LEU A 103 17.05 2.24 -5.20
C LEU A 103 18.12 3.08 -4.49
N GLY A 104 18.68 2.60 -3.37
CA GLY A 104 19.69 3.32 -2.56
C GLY A 104 21.15 3.18 -3.01
N HIS A 105 21.44 2.36 -4.02
CA HIS A 105 22.82 2.13 -4.49
C HIS A 105 22.94 2.33 -6.00
N ASP A 106 24.12 2.69 -6.48
CA ASP A 106 24.45 2.75 -7.91
C ASP A 106 25.12 1.44 -8.40
N GLY A 107 25.12 1.22 -9.72
CA GLY A 107 25.83 0.09 -10.35
C GLY A 107 25.18 -1.30 -10.16
N PRO A 108 25.75 -2.37 -10.72
CA PRO A 108 25.22 -3.73 -10.58
C PRO A 108 25.33 -4.22 -9.13
N LEU A 109 24.23 -4.75 -8.59
CA LEU A 109 24.20 -5.32 -7.24
C LEU A 109 24.42 -6.83 -7.28
N ARG A 110 25.35 -7.30 -6.45
CA ARG A 110 25.62 -8.72 -6.29
C ARG A 110 24.55 -9.36 -5.40
N ALA A 111 24.10 -10.57 -5.76
CA ALA A 111 23.15 -11.35 -4.96
C ALA A 111 23.54 -11.51 -3.47
N PRO A 112 24.80 -11.83 -3.09
CA PRO A 112 25.16 -11.96 -1.67
C PRO A 112 25.03 -10.65 -0.89
N PHE A 113 25.35 -9.50 -1.52
CA PHE A 113 25.16 -8.20 -0.90
C PHE A 113 23.68 -7.92 -0.64
N LEU A 114 22.84 -8.17 -1.66
CA LEU A 114 21.40 -7.97 -1.56
C LEU A 114 20.78 -8.86 -0.47
N ALA A 115 21.14 -10.14 -0.44
CA ALA A 115 20.66 -11.10 0.56
C ALA A 115 21.05 -10.68 1.98
N SER A 116 22.31 -10.27 2.20
CA SER A 116 22.77 -9.79 3.50
C SER A 116 21.99 -8.56 3.98
N ARG A 117 21.73 -7.59 3.10
CA ARG A 117 20.98 -6.36 3.44
C ARG A 117 19.51 -6.63 3.72
N ILE A 118 18.89 -7.53 2.95
CA ILE A 118 17.50 -7.95 3.19
C ILE A 118 17.39 -8.67 4.54
N ALA A 119 18.30 -9.60 4.83
CA ALA A 119 18.29 -10.35 6.08
C ALA A 119 18.40 -9.43 7.31
N SER A 120 19.29 -8.43 7.27
CA SER A 120 19.42 -7.46 8.37
C SER A 120 18.18 -6.59 8.55
N ALA A 121 17.45 -6.30 7.48
CA ALA A 121 16.27 -5.44 7.53
C ALA A 121 14.96 -6.18 7.84
N LEU A 122 14.94 -7.52 7.73
CA LEU A 122 13.69 -8.29 7.79
C LEU A 122 12.98 -8.15 9.15
N GLY A 123 13.73 -8.21 10.26
CA GLY A 123 13.18 -8.03 11.60
C GLY A 123 12.45 -6.70 11.79
N PRO A 124 13.12 -5.55 11.59
CA PRO A 124 12.48 -4.24 11.62
C PRO A 124 11.30 -4.10 10.64
N LEU A 125 11.41 -4.63 9.43
CA LEU A 125 10.34 -4.55 8.43
C LEU A 125 9.08 -5.33 8.84
N VAL A 126 9.23 -6.51 9.45
CA VAL A 126 8.12 -7.32 9.96
C VAL A 126 7.43 -6.61 11.13
N LEU A 127 8.19 -6.04 12.07
CA LEU A 127 7.64 -5.28 13.19
C LEU A 127 6.90 -4.02 12.73
N LEU A 128 7.54 -3.23 11.85
CA LEU A 128 6.90 -2.08 11.23
C LEU A 128 5.60 -2.49 10.52
N TRP A 129 5.63 -3.60 9.76
CA TRP A 129 4.45 -4.08 9.04
C TRP A 129 3.31 -4.44 10.00
N GLY A 130 3.58 -5.23 11.04
CA GLY A 130 2.57 -5.59 12.04
C GLY A 130 1.97 -4.37 12.74
N VAL A 131 2.81 -3.44 13.21
CA VAL A 131 2.34 -2.21 13.87
C VAL A 131 1.56 -1.32 12.92
N SER A 132 2.02 -1.14 11.68
CA SER A 132 1.31 -0.35 10.67
C SER A 132 -0.07 -0.93 10.34
N LEU A 133 -0.17 -2.25 10.26
CA LEU A 133 -1.42 -2.96 9.98
C LEU A 133 -2.40 -2.77 11.14
N LEU A 134 -1.93 -2.96 12.38
CA LEU A 134 -2.75 -2.70 13.58
C LEU A 134 -3.22 -1.25 13.66
N ALA A 135 -2.33 -0.29 13.36
CA ALA A 135 -2.68 1.13 13.33
C ALA A 135 -3.72 1.46 12.26
N GLN A 136 -3.60 0.88 11.06
CA GLN A 136 -4.59 1.06 9.98
C GLN A 136 -5.94 0.43 10.33
N LEU A 137 -5.95 -0.78 10.91
CA LEU A 137 -7.16 -1.45 11.37
C LEU A 137 -7.84 -0.66 12.49
N ALA A 138 -7.07 -0.19 13.48
CA ALA A 138 -7.57 0.63 14.57
C ALA A 138 -8.15 1.96 14.05
N ALA A 139 -7.42 2.68 13.19
CA ALA A 139 -7.89 3.93 12.60
C ALA A 139 -9.17 3.73 11.80
N GLY A 140 -9.21 2.74 10.89
CA GLY A 140 -10.39 2.44 10.08
C GLY A 140 -11.59 2.05 10.94
N THR A 141 -11.39 1.14 11.91
CA THR A 141 -12.46 0.67 12.80
C THR A 141 -13.00 1.81 13.66
N LEU A 142 -12.12 2.63 14.27
CA LEU A 142 -12.54 3.76 15.08
C LEU A 142 -13.28 4.80 14.25
N THR A 143 -12.79 5.16 13.06
CA THR A 143 -13.47 6.12 12.19
C THR A 143 -14.86 5.63 11.78
N LEU A 144 -15.01 4.35 11.43
CA LEU A 144 -16.30 3.79 11.03
C LEU A 144 -17.26 3.65 12.21
N LEU A 145 -16.80 3.15 13.37
CA LEU A 145 -17.64 3.01 14.57
C LEU A 145 -18.10 4.37 15.11
N LEU A 146 -17.17 5.32 15.26
CA LEU A 146 -17.52 6.67 15.71
C LEU A 146 -18.39 7.39 14.69
N GLY A 147 -18.09 7.22 13.40
CA GLY A 147 -18.91 7.75 12.32
C GLY A 147 -20.35 7.24 12.40
N ALA A 148 -20.55 5.92 12.47
CA ALA A 148 -21.89 5.33 12.57
C ALA A 148 -22.66 5.83 13.80
N GLN A 149 -22.01 5.87 14.96
CA GLN A 149 -22.64 6.32 16.22
C GLN A 149 -23.00 7.81 16.21
N LEU A 150 -22.17 8.66 15.59
CA LEU A 150 -22.43 10.10 15.51
C LEU A 150 -23.53 10.46 14.52
N LEU A 151 -23.76 9.60 13.52
CA LEU A 151 -24.69 9.87 12.43
C LEU A 151 -26.09 9.30 12.64
N ASP A 152 -26.20 8.22 13.42
CA ASP A 152 -27.47 7.57 13.74
C ASP A 152 -28.57 8.55 14.21
N PRO A 153 -28.29 9.56 15.06
CA PRO A 153 -29.31 10.50 15.51
C PRO A 153 -29.90 11.41 14.41
N PHE A 154 -29.21 11.56 13.28
CA PHE A 154 -29.65 12.45 12.20
C PHE A 154 -30.66 11.79 11.26
N ALA A 155 -30.87 10.46 11.35
CA ALA A 155 -31.82 9.69 10.55
C ALA A 155 -31.82 10.10 9.06
N LEU A 156 -30.62 10.29 8.50
CA LEU A 156 -30.46 10.72 7.11
C LEU A 156 -31.03 9.64 6.18
N THR A 157 -31.73 10.07 5.13
CA THR A 157 -32.27 9.16 4.12
C THR A 157 -31.94 9.66 2.72
N GLY A 158 -31.86 8.72 1.76
CA GLY A 158 -31.56 9.04 0.36
C GLY A 158 -30.14 9.57 0.16
N PRO A 159 -29.92 10.53 -0.76
CA PRO A 159 -28.58 10.96 -1.18
C PRO A 159 -27.69 11.51 -0.05
N ALA A 160 -28.29 12.07 1.00
CA ALA A 160 -27.55 12.60 2.15
C ALA A 160 -26.88 11.48 2.96
N ASP A 161 -27.51 10.31 3.04
CA ASP A 161 -26.95 9.14 3.71
C ASP A 161 -25.74 8.60 2.93
N ASP A 162 -25.85 8.49 1.61
CA ASP A 162 -24.76 8.05 0.73
C ASP A 162 -23.53 8.97 0.80
N LEU A 163 -23.75 10.30 0.76
CA LEU A 163 -22.66 11.29 0.84
C LEU A 163 -21.95 11.24 2.19
N THR A 164 -22.71 11.01 3.26
CA THR A 164 -22.16 10.89 4.60
C THR A 164 -21.31 9.63 4.75
N HIS A 165 -21.78 8.48 4.27
CA HIS A 165 -21.01 7.24 4.24
C HIS A 165 -19.73 7.39 3.41
N LEU A 166 -19.83 8.03 2.24
CA LEU A 166 -18.68 8.34 1.40
C LEU A 166 -17.66 9.22 2.13
N ALA A 167 -18.12 10.24 2.88
CA ALA A 167 -17.25 11.11 3.66
C ALA A 167 -16.53 10.34 4.79
N LEU A 168 -17.22 9.43 5.49
CA LEU A 168 -16.60 8.57 6.51
C LEU A 168 -15.54 7.64 5.91
N VAL A 169 -15.84 7.01 4.78
CA VAL A 169 -14.87 6.16 4.06
C VAL A 169 -13.67 6.99 3.61
N ALA A 170 -13.89 8.19 3.07
CA ALA A 170 -12.81 9.09 2.66
C ALA A 170 -11.93 9.49 3.85
N LEU A 171 -12.51 9.76 5.01
CA LEU A 171 -11.77 10.09 6.24
C LEU A 171 -10.95 8.89 6.73
N ALA A 172 -11.51 7.68 6.73
CA ALA A 172 -10.81 6.46 7.11
C ALA A 172 -9.63 6.18 6.16
N LEU A 173 -9.83 6.35 4.85
CA LEU A 173 -8.78 6.22 3.84
C LEU A 173 -7.69 7.28 4.00
N LEU A 174 -8.05 8.52 4.37
CA LEU A 174 -7.09 9.57 4.65
C LEU A 174 -6.20 9.21 5.86
N ALA A 175 -6.80 8.72 6.94
CA ALA A 175 -6.06 8.26 8.11
C ALA A 175 -5.13 7.08 7.77
N ALA A 176 -5.63 6.08 7.05
CA ALA A 176 -4.84 4.94 6.60
C ALA A 176 -3.67 5.35 5.68
N THR A 177 -3.89 6.37 4.84
CA THR A 177 -2.87 6.95 3.97
C THR A 177 -1.78 7.66 4.77
N ALA A 178 -2.14 8.43 5.80
CA ALA A 178 -1.16 9.07 6.69
C ALA A 178 -0.27 8.03 7.39
N VAL A 179 -0.87 6.96 7.93
CA VAL A 179 -0.11 5.83 8.50
C VAL A 179 0.79 5.18 7.45
N GLY A 180 0.28 4.98 6.23
CA GLY A 180 1.04 4.42 5.11
C GLY A 180 2.26 5.23 4.72
N VAL A 181 2.17 6.56 4.72
CA VAL A 181 3.29 7.48 4.43
C VAL A 181 4.36 7.38 5.52
N ILE A 182 3.98 7.47 6.80
CA ILE A 182 4.92 7.32 7.93
C ILE A 182 5.60 5.95 7.87
N HIS A 183 4.84 4.91 7.60
CA HIS A 183 5.34 3.55 7.48
C HIS A 183 6.34 3.35 6.33
N ASP A 184 6.06 3.89 5.15
CA ASP A 184 6.99 3.83 4.02
C ASP A 184 8.30 4.58 4.33
N LEU A 185 8.24 5.75 4.99
CA LEU A 185 9.43 6.47 5.46
C LEU A 185 10.23 5.65 6.49
N ALA A 186 9.55 5.01 7.44
CA ALA A 186 10.21 4.16 8.43
C ALA A 186 10.89 2.94 7.78
N ARG A 187 10.23 2.29 6.81
CA ARG A 187 10.82 1.18 6.04
C ARG A 187 12.06 1.61 5.28
N VAL A 188 12.01 2.78 4.66
CA VAL A 188 13.16 3.38 3.96
C VAL A 188 14.31 3.61 4.94
N ALA A 189 14.06 4.21 6.10
CA ALA A 189 15.08 4.44 7.12
C ALA A 189 15.67 3.13 7.66
N ALA A 190 14.84 2.13 7.96
CA ALA A 190 15.28 0.82 8.41
C ALA A 190 16.19 0.12 7.38
N VAL A 191 15.81 0.11 6.09
CA VAL A 191 16.58 -0.58 5.05
C VAL A 191 17.82 0.20 4.62
N HIS A 192 17.69 1.52 4.43
CA HIS A 192 18.77 2.33 3.88
C HIS A 192 19.86 2.66 4.91
N GLN A 193 19.45 2.96 6.14
CA GLN A 193 20.36 3.39 7.21
C GLN A 193 20.65 2.26 8.21
N GLY A 194 19.97 1.12 8.10
CA GLY A 194 20.15 -0.02 9.01
C GLY A 194 19.62 0.24 10.41
N LEU A 195 18.64 1.13 10.54
CA LEU A 195 18.03 1.48 11.84
C LEU A 195 17.16 0.34 12.38
N GLY A 196 17.10 0.22 13.70
CA GLY A 196 16.13 -0.63 14.38
C GLY A 196 14.69 -0.13 14.20
N PHE A 197 13.71 -0.95 14.58
CA PHE A 197 12.28 -0.61 14.46
C PHE A 197 11.92 0.73 15.12
N LEU A 198 12.34 0.95 16.38
CA LEU A 198 12.01 2.15 17.12
C LEU A 198 12.66 3.40 16.50
N ASP A 199 13.95 3.35 16.21
CA ASP A 199 14.69 4.47 15.62
C ASP A 199 14.17 4.84 14.23
N ALA A 200 13.81 3.84 13.42
CA ALA A 200 13.22 4.06 12.11
C ALA A 200 11.84 4.74 12.21
N ALA A 201 11.00 4.30 13.16
CA ALA A 201 9.67 4.85 13.38
C ALA A 201 9.73 6.28 13.95
N THR A 202 10.59 6.54 14.94
CA THR A 202 10.77 7.88 15.53
C THR A 202 11.31 8.86 14.50
N ARG A 203 12.29 8.44 13.68
CA ARG A 203 12.82 9.26 12.58
C ARG A 203 11.74 9.59 11.55
N ALA A 204 10.97 8.61 11.11
CA ALA A 204 9.88 8.84 10.16
C ALA A 204 8.82 9.81 10.70
N LEU A 205 8.45 9.67 11.98
CA LEU A 205 7.50 10.56 12.63
C LEU A 205 8.07 11.97 12.80
N ALA A 206 9.34 12.10 13.20
CA ALA A 206 10.02 13.39 13.32
C ALA A 206 10.02 14.12 11.96
N LEU A 207 10.40 13.44 10.89
CA LEU A 207 10.41 13.98 9.52
C LEU A 207 9.03 14.48 9.08
N VAL A 208 7.95 13.73 9.35
CA VAL A 208 6.58 14.16 9.02
C VAL A 208 6.15 15.37 9.87
N ARG A 209 6.60 15.46 11.12
CA ARG A 209 6.27 16.58 12.02
C ARG A 209 7.04 17.86 11.71
N THR A 210 8.33 17.76 11.38
CA THR A 210 9.18 18.92 11.09
C THR A 210 9.02 19.41 9.65
N SER A 211 8.75 18.49 8.71
CA SER A 211 8.76 18.76 7.28
C SER A 211 7.51 18.26 6.52
N PRO A 212 6.26 18.46 7.02
CA PRO A 212 5.07 17.89 6.40
C PRO A 212 4.87 18.37 4.95
N GLY A 213 5.16 19.64 4.68
CA GLY A 213 5.06 20.21 3.33
C GLY A 213 6.00 19.53 2.32
N ARG A 214 7.21 19.14 2.75
CA ARG A 214 8.19 18.46 1.89
C ARG A 214 7.74 17.03 1.59
N VAL A 215 7.29 16.31 2.63
CA VAL A 215 6.73 14.96 2.50
C VAL A 215 5.54 14.96 1.55
N THR A 216 4.58 15.87 1.74
CA THR A 216 3.38 15.97 0.89
C THR A 216 3.72 16.33 -0.56
N ARG A 217 4.61 17.31 -0.80
CA ARG A 217 5.03 17.68 -2.17
C ARG A 217 5.76 16.56 -2.89
N ALA A 218 6.49 15.70 -2.17
CA ALA A 218 7.17 14.55 -2.76
C ALA A 218 6.20 13.36 -2.99
N TRP A 219 5.23 13.16 -2.10
CA TRP A 219 4.28 12.05 -2.14
C TRP A 219 3.13 12.26 -3.14
N LEU A 220 2.49 13.43 -3.09
CA LEU A 220 1.29 13.75 -3.86
C LEU A 220 1.44 13.54 -5.39
N PRO A 221 2.53 13.95 -6.07
CA PRO A 221 2.68 13.73 -7.51
C PRO A 221 2.84 12.25 -7.88
N CYS A 222 3.13 11.36 -6.93
CA CYS A 222 3.14 9.92 -7.15
C CYS A 222 1.77 9.31 -6.82
N ALA A 223 1.17 9.72 -5.70
CA ALA A 223 -0.05 9.12 -5.18
C ALA A 223 -1.31 9.51 -5.97
N ALA A 224 -1.48 10.79 -6.31
CA ALA A 224 -2.64 11.27 -7.05
C ALA A 224 -2.81 10.57 -8.41
N PRO A 225 -1.80 10.50 -9.30
CA PRO A 225 -1.95 9.77 -10.55
C PRO A 225 -2.09 8.26 -10.36
N ALA A 226 -1.46 7.67 -9.34
CA ALA A 226 -1.65 6.25 -9.05
C ALA A 226 -3.10 5.95 -8.67
N ALA A 227 -3.71 6.76 -7.80
CA ALA A 227 -5.12 6.65 -7.44
C ALA A 227 -6.03 6.86 -8.66
N ALA A 228 -5.78 7.91 -9.45
CA ALA A 228 -6.54 8.20 -10.67
C ALA A 228 -6.50 7.05 -11.68
N LEU A 229 -5.32 6.43 -11.89
CA LEU A 229 -5.15 5.29 -12.79
C LEU A 229 -5.93 4.07 -12.32
N LEU A 230 -5.92 3.78 -11.01
CA LEU A 230 -6.66 2.65 -10.45
C LEU A 230 -8.18 2.86 -10.56
N VAL A 231 -8.67 4.08 -10.26
CA VAL A 231 -10.08 4.43 -10.44
C VAL A 231 -10.48 4.35 -11.92
N ALA A 232 -9.65 4.88 -12.82
CA ALA A 232 -9.91 4.82 -14.26
C ALA A 232 -9.95 3.37 -14.78
N ALA A 233 -9.06 2.50 -14.31
CA ALA A 233 -9.05 1.09 -14.69
C ALA A 233 -10.29 0.34 -14.19
N ALA A 234 -10.70 0.57 -12.94
CA ALA A 234 -11.92 0.01 -12.38
C ALA A 234 -13.17 0.49 -13.14
N TRP A 235 -13.26 1.80 -13.40
CA TRP A 235 -14.35 2.40 -14.17
C TRP A 235 -14.42 1.87 -15.59
N LEU A 236 -13.27 1.76 -16.28
CA LEU A 236 -13.20 1.23 -17.64
C LEU A 236 -13.55 -0.26 -17.68
N GLY A 237 -13.12 -1.02 -16.67
CA GLY A 237 -13.50 -2.42 -16.50
C GLY A 237 -15.02 -2.61 -16.43
N ALA A 238 -15.70 -1.79 -15.63
CA ALA A 238 -17.16 -1.79 -15.54
C ALA A 238 -17.84 -1.43 -16.87
N ARG A 239 -17.23 -0.56 -17.69
CA ARG A 239 -17.78 -0.14 -19.00
C ARG A 239 -17.55 -1.14 -20.12
N LEU A 240 -16.44 -1.86 -20.11
CA LEU A 240 -16.15 -2.89 -21.13
C LEU A 240 -17.12 -4.06 -21.04
N GLY A 241 -17.56 -4.40 -19.82
CA GLY A 241 -18.36 -5.58 -19.52
C GLY A 241 -17.57 -6.88 -19.71
N LEU A 242 -18.06 -7.99 -19.15
CA LEU A 242 -17.36 -9.29 -19.21
C LEU A 242 -18.05 -10.29 -20.14
N ALA A 243 -18.85 -9.78 -21.10
CA ALA A 243 -19.71 -10.61 -21.95
C ALA A 243 -18.95 -11.51 -22.95
N THR A 244 -17.69 -11.21 -23.27
CA THR A 244 -16.90 -12.00 -24.23
C THR A 244 -15.46 -12.18 -23.76
N GLY A 245 -14.85 -13.32 -24.12
CA GLY A 245 -13.45 -13.62 -23.81
C GLY A 245 -12.47 -12.48 -24.16
N PRO A 246 -12.55 -11.86 -25.35
CA PRO A 246 -11.70 -10.71 -25.70
C PRO A 246 -11.90 -9.49 -24.79
N ARG A 247 -13.12 -9.20 -24.35
CA ARG A 247 -13.40 -8.08 -23.44
C ARG A 247 -12.86 -8.35 -22.04
N ILE A 248 -12.98 -9.60 -21.55
CA ILE A 248 -12.37 -10.02 -20.29
C ILE A 248 -10.85 -9.87 -20.36
N ALA A 249 -10.22 -10.35 -21.44
CA ALA A 249 -8.77 -10.22 -21.64
C ALA A 249 -8.33 -8.74 -21.69
N LEU A 250 -9.08 -7.89 -22.38
CA LEU A 250 -8.81 -6.44 -22.42
C LEU A 250 -8.95 -5.79 -21.04
N ALA A 251 -10.03 -6.08 -20.31
CA ALA A 251 -10.24 -5.55 -18.96
C ALA A 251 -9.12 -5.99 -18.01
N PHE A 252 -8.69 -7.26 -18.10
CA PHE A 252 -7.54 -7.78 -17.35
C PHE A 252 -6.26 -7.01 -17.70
N LEU A 253 -5.95 -6.82 -18.98
CA LEU A 253 -4.76 -6.08 -19.43
C LEU A 253 -4.76 -4.63 -18.94
N VAL A 254 -5.91 -3.95 -18.99
CA VAL A 254 -6.08 -2.58 -18.47
C VAL A 254 -5.76 -2.54 -16.96
N HIS A 255 -6.28 -3.49 -16.18
CA HIS A 255 -6.01 -3.56 -14.75
C HIS A 255 -4.54 -3.84 -14.46
N GLN A 256 -3.91 -4.79 -15.17
CA GLN A 256 -2.49 -5.09 -15.00
C GLN A 256 -1.61 -3.90 -15.37
N ALA A 257 -1.92 -3.18 -16.44
CA ALA A 257 -1.21 -1.96 -16.83
C ALA A 257 -1.33 -0.86 -15.76
N ALA A 258 -2.52 -0.66 -15.20
CA ALA A 258 -2.73 0.30 -14.11
C ALA A 258 -1.98 -0.09 -12.84
N LEU A 259 -1.99 -1.38 -12.45
CA LEU A 259 -1.23 -1.89 -11.32
C LEU A 259 0.28 -1.75 -11.52
N PHE A 260 0.79 -1.98 -12.74
CA PHE A 260 2.19 -1.77 -13.08
C PHE A 260 2.57 -0.30 -12.94
N ALA A 261 1.78 0.62 -13.53
CA ALA A 261 2.00 2.06 -13.44
C ALA A 261 1.95 2.55 -11.98
N ALA A 262 0.97 2.11 -11.19
CA ALA A 262 0.89 2.43 -9.76
C ALA A 262 2.09 1.89 -8.97
N THR A 263 2.60 0.70 -9.32
CA THR A 263 3.81 0.13 -8.71
C THR A 263 5.05 0.94 -9.07
N TRP A 264 5.14 1.44 -10.30
CA TRP A 264 6.21 2.34 -10.73
C TRP A 264 6.18 3.69 -10.01
N LEU A 265 5.00 4.29 -9.88
CA LEU A 265 4.80 5.53 -9.12
C LEU A 265 5.13 5.32 -7.64
N ARG A 266 4.80 4.16 -7.06
CA ARG A 266 5.23 3.79 -5.71
C ARG A 266 6.75 3.70 -5.59
N ALA A 267 7.43 3.04 -6.53
CA ALA A 267 8.90 2.98 -6.53
C ALA A 267 9.52 4.37 -6.65
N THR A 268 8.88 5.27 -7.40
CA THR A 268 9.29 6.68 -7.53
C THR A 268 9.12 7.44 -6.21
N TRP A 269 8.01 7.22 -5.49
CA TRP A 269 7.82 7.73 -4.13
C TRP A 269 8.90 7.21 -3.18
N LEU A 270 9.18 5.91 -3.17
CA LEU A 270 10.21 5.31 -2.30
C LEU A 270 11.62 5.88 -2.60
N ALA A 271 11.90 6.18 -3.87
CA ALA A 271 13.14 6.86 -4.25
C ALA A 271 13.18 8.32 -3.74
N ALA A 272 12.05 9.02 -3.71
CA ALA A 272 11.97 10.36 -3.10
C ALA A 272 12.08 10.30 -1.58
N ALA A 273 11.48 9.30 -0.94
CA ALA A 273 11.56 9.03 0.49
C ALA A 273 13.01 8.79 0.94
N LEU A 274 13.82 8.07 0.15
CA LEU A 274 15.27 7.93 0.41
C LEU A 274 15.94 9.29 0.57
N ARG A 275 15.69 10.23 -0.36
CA ARG A 275 16.27 11.59 -0.29
C ARG A 275 15.80 12.39 0.91
N LEU A 276 14.52 12.26 1.27
CA LEU A 276 13.98 12.93 2.46
C LEU A 276 14.60 12.37 3.74
N VAL A 277 14.80 11.06 3.80
CA VAL A 277 15.41 10.39 4.94
C VAL A 277 16.90 10.69 5.03
N ASP A 278 17.63 10.92 3.93
CA ASP A 278 19.07 11.21 3.95
C ASP A 278 19.45 12.69 4.07
N ASP A 279 18.47 13.58 4.20
CA ASP A 279 18.73 15.02 4.24
C ASP A 279 19.56 15.42 5.49
N PRO A 280 20.78 15.97 5.31
CA PRO A 280 21.63 16.39 6.41
C PRO A 280 21.06 17.57 7.22
N ASP A 281 20.13 18.35 6.68
CA ASP A 281 19.55 19.47 7.42
C ASP A 281 18.64 19.00 8.59
N ASP A 282 18.12 17.76 8.53
CA ASP A 282 17.41 17.11 9.63
C ASP A 282 18.38 16.47 10.66
N HIS A 283 19.70 16.59 10.44
CA HIS A 283 20.76 16.06 11.30
C HIS A 283 21.44 17.09 12.19
N ALA A 284 20.82 18.25 12.44
CA ALA A 284 21.28 19.10 13.52
C ALA A 284 21.42 18.23 14.78
N PRO A 285 22.65 18.00 15.28
CA PRO A 285 22.85 17.14 16.44
C PRO A 285 21.97 17.71 17.56
N PRO A 286 21.37 16.85 18.41
CA PRO A 286 20.65 17.36 19.57
C PRO A 286 21.53 18.40 20.26
N PRO A 287 20.97 19.56 20.65
CA PRO A 287 21.75 20.64 21.21
C PRO A 287 22.68 20.06 22.27
N ALA A 288 23.98 20.33 22.14
CA ALA A 288 24.97 19.76 23.04
C ALA A 288 24.49 19.97 24.48
N PRO A 289 24.56 18.94 25.35
CA PRO A 289 24.18 19.12 26.74
C PRO A 289 24.94 20.34 27.28
N PRO A 290 24.28 21.22 28.06
CA PRO A 290 24.93 22.43 28.54
C PRO A 290 26.24 22.02 29.21
N SER A 291 27.36 22.61 28.76
CA SER A 291 28.67 22.33 29.35
C SER A 291 28.52 22.47 30.86
N PRO A 292 28.96 21.47 31.66
CA PRO A 292 28.87 21.57 33.11
C PRO A 292 29.52 22.90 33.50
N ALA A 293 28.76 23.77 34.14
CA ALA A 293 29.25 25.06 34.60
C ALA A 293 30.50 24.76 35.43
N ILE A 294 31.67 25.13 34.91
CA ILE A 294 32.92 25.04 35.65
C ILE A 294 32.71 25.97 36.84
N ALA A 295 32.46 25.38 38.02
CA ALA A 295 32.42 26.13 39.25
C ALA A 295 33.78 26.80 39.41
N ALA A 296 33.82 28.12 39.27
CA ALA A 296 35.02 28.90 39.52
C ALA A 296 35.38 28.75 41.02
N PRO A 297 36.65 28.47 41.35
CA PRO A 297 37.13 28.36 42.73
C PRO A 297 37.14 29.71 43.47
#